data_AF-A0AAD7VQH8-F1
#
_entry.id   AF-A0AAD7VQH8-F1
#
_cell.length_a   1.000
_cell.length_b   1.000
_cell.length_c   1.000
_cell.angle_alpha   90.00
_cell.angle_beta   90.00
_cell.angle_gamma   90.00
#
_symmetry.space_group_name_H-M   'P 1'
#
loop_
_entity.id
_entity.type
_entity.pdbx_description
1 polymer ?
#
loop_
_entity_poly.entity_id
_entity_poly.type
_entity_poly.pdbx_seq_one_letter_code
_entity_poly.pdbx_strand_id
1 'polypeptide(L)'
;MSSTDPTAQIPAPPALQAQEDRLRQVIETLIELAIGVHDYESVAQSKDAVIARVNLLTSQLSELASTAKESVSDVLVPREIVQYIEDGRNPNVYTREFVELLVKQNQFVNGKMRAMRDFRDVLAEQIRETYPELSNEVDVVLQNTGPSYPPILTEETKAEEQNSEGKL
;
A
#
# COMPACT_ATOMS: atom_id res chain seq x y z
N MET A 1 -2.63 28.50 -9.55
CA MET A 1 -2.07 27.13 -9.64
C MET A 1 -1.90 26.66 -8.21
N SER A 2 -2.83 25.84 -7.74
CA SER A 2 -2.90 25.41 -6.33
C SER A 2 -1.75 24.45 -6.06
N SER A 3 -0.86 24.83 -5.15
CA SER A 3 0.21 23.97 -4.65
C SER A 3 -0.43 22.96 -3.70
N THR A 4 -0.70 21.74 -4.18
CA THR A 4 -1.04 20.61 -3.32
C THR A 4 0.23 20.13 -2.67
N ASP A 5 0.42 20.53 -1.42
CA ASP A 5 1.47 20.03 -0.54
C ASP A 5 1.34 18.49 -0.44
N PRO A 6 2.35 17.70 -0.88
CA PRO A 6 2.29 16.24 -0.86
C PRO A 6 2.32 15.65 0.57
N THR A 7 2.46 16.51 1.58
CA THR A 7 2.49 16.17 3.00
C THR A 7 1.18 16.44 3.72
N ALA A 8 0.14 16.90 3.02
CA ALA A 8 -1.17 17.15 3.62
C ALA A 8 -1.76 15.84 4.14
N GLN A 9 -1.61 15.61 5.44
CA GLN A 9 -2.26 14.55 6.19
C GLN A 9 -3.75 14.58 5.82
N ILE A 10 -4.22 13.58 5.08
CA ILE A 10 -5.66 13.44 4.81
C ILE A 10 -6.31 13.33 6.19
N PRO A 11 -7.20 14.28 6.58
CA PRO A 11 -7.79 14.25 7.89
C PRO A 11 -8.57 12.94 8.04
N ALA A 12 -8.33 12.24 9.16
CA ALA A 12 -9.03 11.00 9.43
C ALA A 12 -10.54 11.24 9.42
N PRO A 13 -11.35 10.29 8.90
CA PRO A 13 -12.80 10.33 9.01
C PRO A 13 -13.23 10.67 10.45
N PRO A 14 -14.24 11.53 10.65
CA PRO A 14 -14.63 12.00 11.98
C PRO A 14 -15.03 10.86 12.92
N ALA A 15 -15.58 9.77 12.38
CA ALA A 15 -15.88 8.55 13.13
C ALA A 15 -14.62 7.87 13.70
N LEU A 16 -13.54 7.80 12.93
CA LEU A 16 -12.26 7.25 13.39
C LEU A 16 -11.60 8.16 14.44
N GLN A 17 -11.70 9.47 14.26
CA GLN A 17 -11.18 10.43 15.25
C GLN A 17 -11.88 10.28 16.60
N ALA A 18 -13.22 10.21 16.59
CA ALA A 18 -13.99 10.00 17.81
C ALA A 18 -13.63 8.67 18.51
N GLN A 19 -13.33 7.63 17.74
CA GLN A 19 -12.90 6.35 18.29
C GLN A 19 -11.48 6.41 18.87
N GLU A 20 -10.57 7.14 18.21
CA GLU A 20 -9.23 7.42 18.72
C GLU A 20 -9.27 8.17 20.05
N ASP A 21 -10.15 9.17 20.18
CA ASP A 21 -10.30 9.94 21.41
C ASP A 21 -10.83 9.08 22.56
N ARG A 22 -11.78 8.16 22.28
CA ARG A 22 -12.26 7.18 23.26
C ARG A 22 -11.14 6.22 23.71
N LEU A 23 -10.32 5.74 22.78
CA LEU A 23 -9.13 4.92 23.09
C LEU A 23 -8.15 5.67 23.99
N ARG A 24 -7.89 6.95 23.69
CA ARG A 24 -7.02 7.82 24.48
C ARG A 24 -7.55 7.98 25.91
N GLN A 25 -8.86 8.16 26.07
CA GLN A 25 -9.49 8.26 27.40
C GLN A 25 -9.40 6.96 28.22
N VAL A 26 -9.49 5.81 27.57
CA VAL A 26 -9.28 4.50 28.21
C VAL A 26 -7.83 4.37 28.71
N ILE A 27 -6.86 4.75 27.88
CA ILE A 27 -5.43 4.74 28.25
C ILE A 27 -5.16 5.66 29.43
N GLU A 28 -5.72 6.87 29.43
CA GLU A 28 -5.61 7.82 30.55
C GLU A 28 -6.20 7.23 31.84
N THR A 29 -7.37 6.61 31.76
CA THR A 29 -8.01 5.95 32.92
C THR A 29 -7.16 4.79 33.45
N LEU A 30 -6.49 4.02 32.57
CA LEU A 30 -5.55 2.98 32.97
C LEU A 30 -4.31 3.53 33.68
N ILE A 31 -3.76 4.64 33.20
CA ILE A 31 -2.61 5.31 33.82
C ILE A 31 -3.00 5.83 35.21
N GLU A 32 -4.15 6.51 35.33
CA GLU A 32 -4.65 6.99 36.62
C GLU A 32 -4.92 5.85 37.61
N LEU A 33 -5.44 4.72 37.12
CA LEU A 33 -5.66 3.54 37.94
C LEU A 33 -4.33 2.95 38.42
N ALA A 34 -3.32 2.87 37.54
CA ALA A 34 -1.99 2.39 37.91
C ALA A 34 -1.35 3.27 39.01
N ILE A 35 -1.47 4.59 38.89
CA ILE A 35 -1.02 5.54 39.91
C ILE A 35 -1.81 5.35 41.21
N GLY A 36 -3.14 5.27 41.13
CA GLY A 36 -4.00 5.10 42.30
C GLY A 36 -3.81 3.78 43.06
N VAL A 37 -3.40 2.72 42.36
CA VAL A 37 -3.03 1.44 42.99
C VAL A 37 -1.61 1.48 43.56
N HIS A 38 -0.68 2.17 42.90
CA HIS A 38 0.68 2.36 43.41
C HIS A 38 0.70 3.19 44.70
N ASP A 39 -0.05 4.30 44.74
CA ASP A 39 -0.14 5.21 45.89
C ASP A 39 -1.28 4.81 46.84
N TYR A 40 -1.65 3.53 46.85
CA TYR A 40 -2.77 3.05 47.65
C TYR A 40 -2.47 3.15 49.15
N GLU A 41 -3.14 4.08 49.82
CA GLU A 41 -3.16 4.16 51.28
C GLU A 41 -4.39 3.42 51.86
N SER A 42 -4.26 2.86 53.07
CA SER A 42 -5.36 2.15 53.77
C SER A 42 -6.48 3.08 54.29
N VAL A 43 -6.70 4.21 53.62
CA VAL A 43 -7.78 5.16 53.88
C VAL A 43 -9.00 4.76 53.03
N ALA A 44 -10.19 4.82 53.62
CA ALA A 44 -11.44 4.43 52.93
C ALA A 44 -11.65 5.16 51.59
N GLN A 45 -11.24 6.43 51.50
CA GLN A 45 -11.34 7.25 50.28
C GLN A 45 -10.51 6.70 49.11
N SER A 46 -9.31 6.18 49.38
CA SER A 46 -8.43 5.61 48.35
C SER A 46 -9.03 4.32 47.76
N LYS A 47 -9.69 3.51 48.60
CA LYS A 47 -10.41 2.31 48.17
C LYS A 47 -11.60 2.65 47.26
N ASP A 48 -12.42 3.61 47.66
CA ASP A 48 -13.61 4.00 46.87
C ASP A 48 -13.21 4.60 45.51
N ALA A 49 -12.12 5.38 45.47
CA ALA A 49 -11.59 5.97 44.23
C ALA A 49 -11.09 4.90 43.23
N VAL A 50 -10.36 3.89 43.70
CA VAL A 50 -9.90 2.77 42.86
C VAL A 50 -11.08 1.96 42.32
N ILE A 51 -12.07 1.65 43.16
CA ILE A 51 -13.28 0.91 42.74
C ILE A 51 -14.06 1.71 41.69
N ALA A 52 -14.23 3.02 41.90
CA ALA A 52 -14.88 3.90 40.92
C ALA A 52 -14.17 3.91 39.57
N ARG A 53 -12.83 3.96 39.55
CA ARG A 53 -12.02 3.91 38.33
C ARG A 53 -12.11 2.57 37.60
N VAL A 54 -12.13 1.45 38.33
CA VAL A 54 -12.32 0.11 37.73
C VAL A 54 -13.70 -0.01 37.07
N ASN A 55 -14.74 0.51 37.73
CA ASN A 55 -16.09 0.53 37.16
C ASN A 55 -16.15 1.43 35.92
N LEU A 56 -15.52 2.62 35.97
CA LEU A 56 -15.41 3.51 34.82
C LEU A 56 -14.70 2.85 33.64
N LEU A 57 -13.57 2.18 33.88
CA LEU A 57 -12.81 1.45 32.86
C LEU A 57 -13.68 0.37 32.21
N THR A 58 -14.44 -0.39 33.01
CA THR A 58 -15.34 -1.44 32.51
C THR A 58 -16.41 -0.85 31.59
N SER A 59 -17.03 0.27 31.99
CA SER A 59 -18.01 0.98 31.17
C SER A 59 -17.39 1.52 29.87
N GLN A 60 -16.22 2.15 29.95
CA GLN A 60 -15.51 2.69 28.77
C GLN A 60 -15.12 1.59 27.78
N LEU A 61 -14.61 0.44 28.25
CA LEU A 61 -14.27 -0.69 27.38
C LEU A 61 -15.51 -1.28 26.69
N SER A 62 -16.63 -1.39 27.40
CA SER A 62 -17.89 -1.85 26.82
C SER A 62 -18.42 -0.88 25.76
N GLU A 63 -18.35 0.43 26.03
CA GLU A 63 -18.75 1.47 25.08
C GLU A 63 -17.83 1.51 23.86
N LEU A 64 -16.52 1.37 24.07
CA LEU A 64 -15.54 1.30 23.00
C LEU A 64 -15.81 0.12 22.06
N ALA A 65 -16.13 -1.05 22.61
CA ALA A 65 -16.44 -2.25 21.83
C ALA A 65 -17.73 -2.11 21.00
N SER A 66 -18.78 -1.50 21.56
CA SER A 66 -20.05 -1.30 20.84
C SER A 66 -19.90 -0.25 19.74
N THR A 67 -19.27 0.88 20.05
CA THR A 67 -19.04 1.98 19.10
C THR A 67 -18.08 1.59 17.97
N ALA A 68 -17.04 0.79 18.25
CA ALA A 68 -16.14 0.26 17.22
C ALA A 68 -16.89 -0.54 16.15
N LYS A 69 -17.84 -1.37 16.60
CA LYS A 69 -18.63 -2.23 15.71
C LYS A 69 -19.56 -1.45 14.78
N GLU A 70 -20.03 -0.29 15.21
CA GLU A 70 -20.96 0.53 14.44
C GLU A 70 -20.27 1.57 13.55
N SER A 71 -19.14 2.12 14.02
CA SER A 71 -18.47 3.26 13.38
C SER A 71 -17.22 2.89 12.54
N VAL A 72 -16.63 1.72 12.77
CA VAL A 72 -15.35 1.30 12.16
C VAL A 72 -15.47 0.01 11.35
N SER A 73 -16.66 -0.59 11.26
CA SER A 73 -16.89 -1.86 10.55
C SER A 73 -16.49 -1.84 9.07
N ASP A 74 -16.52 -0.67 8.44
CA ASP A 74 -16.25 -0.50 7.01
C ASP A 74 -14.75 -0.43 6.70
N VAL A 75 -13.90 -0.33 7.73
CA VAL A 75 -12.45 -0.23 7.57
C VAL A 75 -11.83 -1.63 7.57
N LEU A 76 -11.36 -2.05 6.40
CA LEU A 76 -10.64 -3.31 6.23
C LEU A 76 -9.16 -3.12 6.55
N VAL A 77 -8.65 -3.89 7.50
CA VAL A 77 -7.23 -3.90 7.86
C VAL A 77 -6.61 -5.23 7.42
N PRO A 78 -5.56 -5.21 6.57
CA PRO A 78 -4.79 -6.40 6.23
C PRO A 78 -4.24 -7.09 7.48
N ARG A 79 -4.27 -8.43 7.51
CA ARG A 79 -3.82 -9.21 8.68
C ARG A 79 -2.33 -9.02 8.95
N GLU A 80 -1.55 -8.77 7.91
CA GLU A 80 -0.13 -8.49 7.97
C GLU A 80 0.15 -7.26 8.83
N ILE A 81 -0.71 -6.24 8.79
CA ILE A 81 -0.56 -5.04 9.62
C ILE A 81 -0.75 -5.37 11.11
N VAL A 82 -1.64 -6.32 11.44
CA VAL A 82 -1.84 -6.77 12.83
C VAL A 82 -0.55 -7.39 13.37
N GLN A 83 0.13 -8.24 12.59
CA GLN A 83 1.42 -8.81 12.97
C GLN A 83 2.49 -7.74 13.21
N TYR A 84 2.52 -6.70 12.36
CA TYR A 84 3.44 -5.57 12.55
C TYR A 84 3.23 -4.88 13.90
N ILE A 85 1.98 -4.68 14.31
CA ILE A 85 1.63 -4.08 15.60
C ILE A 85 2.02 -5.00 16.76
N GLU A 86 1.74 -6.31 16.66
CA GLU A 86 2.12 -7.31 17.66
C GLU A 86 3.64 -7.38 17.88
N ASP A 87 4.42 -7.22 16.81
CA ASP A 87 5.89 -7.21 16.84
C ASP A 87 6.47 -5.85 17.28
N GLY A 88 5.63 -4.84 17.56
CA GLY A 88 6.05 -3.48 17.92
C GLY A 88 6.67 -2.68 16.76
N ARG A 89 6.45 -3.11 15.51
CA ARG A 89 6.92 -2.41 14.31
C ARG A 89 5.93 -1.33 13.88
N ASN A 90 6.45 -0.28 13.25
CA ASN A 90 5.61 0.78 12.70
C ASN A 90 4.82 0.25 11.48
N PRO A 91 3.46 0.28 11.49
CA PRO A 91 2.64 -0.21 10.39
C PRO A 91 2.84 0.56 9.07
N ASN A 92 3.35 1.79 9.12
CA ASN A 92 3.69 2.57 7.92
C ASN A 92 4.79 1.92 7.08
N VAL A 93 5.64 1.08 7.69
CA VAL A 93 6.69 0.33 6.98
C VAL A 93 6.06 -0.68 6.03
N TYR A 94 5.01 -1.38 6.46
CA TYR A 94 4.27 -2.31 5.60
C TYR A 94 3.71 -1.59 4.37
N THR A 95 3.06 -0.44 4.56
CA THR A 95 2.49 0.35 3.44
C THR A 95 3.58 0.78 2.46
N ARG A 96 4.74 1.22 2.97
CA ARG A 96 5.89 1.59 2.13
C ARG A 96 6.40 0.39 1.32
N GLU A 97 6.67 -0.73 1.98
CA GLU A 97 7.14 -1.96 1.33
C GLU A 97 6.14 -2.48 0.30
N PHE A 98 4.84 -2.36 0.58
CA PHE A 98 3.78 -2.75 -0.33
C PHE A 98 3.78 -1.90 -1.60
N VAL A 99 3.91 -0.58 -1.47
CA VAL A 99 4.01 0.32 -2.63
C VAL A 99 5.27 0.02 -3.44
N GLU A 100 6.42 -0.18 -2.78
CA GLU A 100 7.67 -0.56 -3.45
C GLU A 100 7.54 -1.89 -4.21
N LEU A 101 6.90 -2.89 -3.60
CA LEU A 101 6.61 -4.16 -4.23
C LEU A 101 5.70 -4.02 -5.45
N LEU A 102 4.65 -3.20 -5.36
CA LEU A 102 3.73 -2.94 -6.46
C LEU A 102 4.45 -2.31 -7.66
N VAL A 103 5.32 -1.32 -7.41
CA VAL A 103 6.12 -0.69 -8.47
C VAL A 103 7.03 -1.73 -9.13
N LYS A 104 7.73 -2.53 -8.33
CA LYS A 104 8.61 -3.59 -8.83
C LYS A 104 7.85 -4.63 -9.65
N GLN A 105 6.69 -5.08 -9.18
CA GLN A 105 5.86 -6.04 -9.91
C GLN A 105 5.30 -5.46 -11.21
N ASN A 106 4.84 -4.21 -11.20
CA ASN A 106 4.32 -3.55 -12.39
C ASN A 106 5.41 -3.44 -13.46
N GLN A 107 6.60 -2.96 -13.08
CA GLN A 107 7.76 -2.88 -13.99
C GLN A 107 8.16 -4.27 -14.52
N PHE A 108 8.19 -5.28 -13.64
CA PHE A 108 8.54 -6.64 -14.04
C PHE A 108 7.54 -7.25 -15.02
N VAL A 109 6.23 -7.09 -14.78
CA VAL A 109 5.19 -7.58 -15.69
C VAL A 109 5.23 -6.83 -17.02
N ASN A 110 5.41 -5.52 -17.00
CA ASN A 110 5.58 -4.73 -18.23
C ASN A 110 6.81 -5.16 -19.02
N GLY A 111 7.94 -5.42 -18.34
CA GLY A 111 9.16 -5.93 -18.97
C GLY A 111 8.95 -7.29 -19.62
N LYS A 112 8.24 -8.21 -18.95
CA LYS A 112 7.86 -9.51 -19.53
C LYS A 112 6.96 -9.35 -20.75
N MET A 113 5.94 -8.50 -20.68
CA MET A 113 5.05 -8.25 -21.81
C MET A 113 5.80 -7.67 -23.00
N ARG A 114 6.76 -6.76 -22.77
CA ARG A 114 7.63 -6.22 -23.83
C ARG A 114 8.50 -7.32 -24.44
N ALA A 115 9.25 -8.06 -23.61
CA ALA A 115 10.13 -9.12 -24.10
C ALA A 115 9.38 -10.19 -24.92
N MET A 116 8.15 -10.53 -24.52
CA MET A 116 7.33 -11.49 -25.27
C MET A 116 6.86 -10.95 -26.63
N ARG A 117 6.61 -9.64 -26.72
CA ARG A 117 6.27 -8.98 -28.00
C ARG A 117 7.51 -8.86 -28.90
N ASP A 118 8.65 -8.49 -28.34
CA ASP A 118 9.91 -8.43 -29.09
C ASP A 118 10.27 -9.82 -29.65
N PHE A 119 10.12 -10.88 -28.83
CA PHE A 119 10.30 -12.26 -29.28
C PHE A 119 9.31 -12.66 -30.38
N ARG A 120 8.04 -12.28 -30.25
CA ARG A 120 7.02 -12.52 -31.29
C ARG A 120 7.41 -11.87 -32.60
N ASP A 121 7.89 -10.63 -32.57
CA ASP A 121 8.21 -9.87 -33.78
C ASP A 121 9.44 -10.47 -34.50
N VAL A 122 10.49 -10.84 -33.76
CA VAL A 122 11.65 -11.56 -34.30
C VAL A 122 11.26 -12.93 -34.87
N LEU A 123 10.42 -13.68 -34.15
CA LEU A 123 9.94 -14.97 -34.63
C LEU A 123 9.10 -14.84 -35.91
N ALA A 124 8.25 -13.83 -35.98
CA ALA A 124 7.45 -13.54 -37.17
C ALA A 124 8.34 -13.20 -38.38
N GLU A 125 9.39 -12.41 -38.19
CA GLU A 125 10.36 -12.08 -39.24
C GLU A 125 11.08 -13.34 -39.75
N GLN A 126 11.58 -14.18 -38.85
CA GLN A 126 12.29 -15.41 -39.22
C GLN A 126 11.39 -16.43 -39.93
N ILE A 127 10.11 -16.53 -39.55
CA ILE A 127 9.14 -17.38 -40.24
C ILE A 127 8.90 -16.86 -41.67
N ARG A 128 8.79 -15.53 -41.86
CA ARG A 128 8.60 -14.93 -43.19
C ARG A 128 9.81 -15.14 -44.11
N GLU A 129 11.02 -15.09 -43.54
CA GLU A 129 12.26 -15.34 -44.28
C GLU A 129 12.39 -16.82 -44.71
N THR A 130 12.05 -17.74 -43.80
CA THR A 130 12.21 -19.19 -44.04
C THR A 130 11.06 -19.79 -44.85
N TYR A 131 9.83 -19.29 -44.66
CA TYR A 131 8.59 -19.81 -45.25
C TYR A 131 7.73 -18.66 -45.83
N PRO A 132 8.08 -18.15 -47.03
CA PRO A 132 7.40 -16.99 -47.61
C PRO A 132 5.88 -17.19 -47.81
N GLU A 133 5.44 -18.43 -48.05
CA GLU A 133 4.04 -18.80 -48.23
C GLU A 133 3.16 -18.55 -46.99
N LEU A 134 3.75 -18.55 -45.79
CA LEU A 134 3.04 -18.35 -44.52
C LEU A 134 2.93 -16.85 -44.14
N SER A 135 3.47 -15.93 -44.93
CA SER A 135 3.56 -14.50 -44.57
C SER A 135 2.19 -13.88 -44.23
N ASN A 136 1.15 -14.22 -45.00
CA ASN A 136 -0.21 -13.70 -44.77
C ASN A 136 -0.79 -14.18 -43.43
N GLU A 137 -0.50 -15.41 -43.02
CA GLU A 137 -0.99 -15.98 -41.77
C GLU A 137 -0.27 -15.37 -40.57
N VAL A 138 1.04 -15.12 -40.70
CA VAL A 138 1.84 -14.40 -39.70
C VAL A 138 1.28 -12.99 -39.47
N ASP A 139 0.94 -12.26 -40.54
CA ASP A 139 0.38 -10.91 -40.42
C ASP A 139 -0.98 -10.91 -39.68
N VAL A 140 -1.82 -11.91 -39.92
CA VAL A 140 -3.08 -12.10 -39.18
C VAL A 140 -2.83 -12.35 -37.69
N VAL A 141 -1.83 -13.18 -37.35
CA VAL A 141 -1.46 -13.45 -35.95
C VAL A 141 -0.93 -12.20 -35.26
N LEU A 142 -0.11 -11.39 -35.94
CA LEU A 142 0.41 -10.13 -35.41
C LEU A 142 -0.70 -9.11 -35.12
N GLN A 143 -1.66 -8.97 -36.03
CA GLN A 143 -2.83 -8.09 -35.83
C GLN A 143 -3.67 -8.51 -34.62
N ASN A 144 -3.81 -9.81 -34.39
CA ASN A 144 -4.60 -10.35 -33.28
C ASN A 144 -3.88 -10.35 -31.92
N THR A 145 -2.56 -10.22 -31.89
CA THR A 145 -1.75 -10.26 -30.64
C THR A 145 -1.35 -8.90 -30.10
N GLY A 146 -1.84 -7.82 -30.72
CA GLY A 146 -1.68 -6.43 -30.27
C GLY A 146 -0.45 -5.72 -30.86
N PRO A 147 -0.33 -4.40 -30.62
CA PRO A 147 0.72 -3.59 -31.24
C PRO A 147 2.13 -3.98 -30.73
N SER A 148 3.10 -3.90 -31.64
CA SER A 148 4.52 -3.97 -31.30
C SER A 148 4.91 -2.80 -30.38
N TYR A 149 5.93 -3.02 -29.55
CA TYR A 149 6.50 -1.94 -28.75
C TYR A 149 7.49 -1.14 -29.60
N PRO A 150 7.61 0.19 -29.42
CA PRO A 150 8.72 0.92 -30.00
C PRO A 150 10.05 0.27 -29.57
N PRO A 151 11.01 0.12 -30.49
CA PRO A 151 12.30 -0.46 -30.18
C PRO A 151 12.96 0.30 -29.03
N ILE A 152 13.62 -0.45 -28.15
CA ILE A 152 14.41 0.15 -27.08
C ILE A 152 15.55 0.90 -27.78
N LEU A 153 15.53 2.24 -27.73
CA LEU A 153 16.69 3.04 -28.09
C LEU A 153 17.79 2.71 -27.09
N THR A 154 18.63 1.74 -27.42
CA THR A 154 19.89 1.54 -26.71
C THR A 154 20.80 2.73 -27.06
N GLU A 155 21.69 3.13 -26.16
CA GLU A 155 22.64 4.21 -26.43
C GLU A 155 23.51 3.91 -27.68
N GLU A 156 23.56 2.65 -28.12
CA GLU A 156 24.18 2.21 -29.38
C GLU A 156 23.40 2.68 -30.63
N THR A 157 22.05 2.68 -30.62
CA THR A 157 21.26 3.17 -31.78
C THR A 157 21.26 4.69 -31.91
N LYS A 158 21.49 5.44 -30.82
CA LYS A 158 21.69 6.90 -30.88
C LYS A 158 23.00 7.29 -31.58
N ALA A 159 24.04 6.47 -31.45
CA ALA A 159 25.34 6.74 -32.06
C ALA A 159 25.32 6.56 -33.58
N GLU A 160 24.45 5.68 -34.10
CA GLU A 160 24.30 5.45 -35.55
C GLU A 160 23.47 6.55 -36.23
N GLU A 161 22.42 7.07 -35.58
CA GLU A 161 21.65 8.20 -36.12
C GLU A 161 22.49 9.48 -36.22
N GLN A 162 23.28 9.80 -35.19
CA GLN A 162 24.15 11.00 -35.17
C GLN A 162 25.28 10.97 -36.22
N ASN A 163 25.69 9.79 -36.70
CA ASN A 163 26.73 9.67 -37.72
C ASN A 163 26.19 9.76 -39.16
N SER A 164 24.87 9.63 -39.33
CA SER A 164 24.19 9.77 -40.63
C SER A 164 23.72 11.21 -40.92
N GLU A 165 23.43 12.01 -39.88
CA GLU A 165 23.06 13.43 -40.03
C GLU A 165 24.25 14.36 -40.31
N GLY A 166 25.49 13.85 -40.25
CA GLY A 166 26.72 14.60 -40.52
C GLY A 166 27.23 14.56 -41.96
N LYS A 167 26.52 13.91 -42.88
CA LYS A 167 26.89 13.82 -44.31
C LYS A 167 25.71 14.20 -45.21
N LEU A 168 25.35 15.48 -45.23
CA LEU A 168 24.78 16.18 -46.38
C LEU A 168 25.18 17.65 -46.31
#